data_AF-J0WYT6-F1
#
_entry.id   AF-J0WYT6-F1
#
_cell.length_a   1.000
_cell.length_b   1.000
_cell.length_c   1.000
_cell.angle_alpha   90.00
_cell.angle_beta   90.00
_cell.angle_gamma   90.00
#
_symmetry.space_group_name_H-M   'P 1'
#
loop_
_entity.id
_entity.type
_entity.pdbx_description
1 polymer ?
#
loop_
_entity_poly.entity_id
_entity_poly.type
_entity_poly.pdbx_seq_one_letter_code
_entity_poly.pdbx_strand_id
1 'polypeptide(L)' 'MGLNVAEMVKSGHMDSPECINCLECVDSCPKKAIRFGMYPKQR' A
#
# COMPACT_ATOMS: atom_id res chain seq x y z
N MET A 1 -19.87 6.96 6.62
CA MET A 1 -18.52 7.55 6.74
C MET A 1 -17.63 6.87 5.72
N GLY A 2 -17.06 7.63 4.78
CA GLY A 2 -16.15 7.12 3.76
C GLY A 2 -14.88 7.95 3.77
N LEU A 3 -13.76 7.35 3.39
CA LEU A 3 -12.51 8.06 3.22
C LEU A 3 -12.55 8.87 1.92
N ASN A 4 -11.97 10.07 1.93
CA ASN A 4 -11.80 10.87 0.71
C ASN A 4 -10.56 10.41 -0.05
N VAL A 5 -10.67 9.26 -0.72
CA VAL A 5 -9.55 8.65 -1.46
C VAL A 5 -9.03 9.58 -2.56
N ALA A 6 -9.93 10.31 -3.24
CA ALA A 6 -9.55 11.23 -4.31
C ALA A 6 -8.61 12.35 -3.83
N GLU A 7 -8.86 12.90 -2.64
CA GLU A 7 -7.98 13.91 -2.02
C GLU A 7 -6.66 13.31 -1.54
N MET A 8 -6.69 12.11 -0.94
CA MET A 8 -5.49 11.41 -0.48
C MET A 8 -4.52 11.11 -1.62
N VAL A 9 -5.02 10.66 -2.78
CA VAL A 9 -4.20 10.42 -3.97
C VAL A 9 -3.59 11.73 -4.49
N LYS A 10 -4.39 12.80 -4.60
CA LYS A 10 -3.90 14.11 -5.10
C LYS A 10 -2.85 14.73 -4.19
N SER A 11 -2.97 14.55 -2.89
CA SER A 11 -2.09 15.15 -1.89
C SER A 11 -0.83 14.33 -1.59
N GLY A 12 -0.65 13.17 -2.26
CA GLY A 12 0.52 12.31 -2.06
C GLY A 12 0.54 11.59 -0.70
N HIS A 13 -0.58 11.56 0.02
CA HIS A 13 -0.69 10.87 1.33
C HIS A 13 -0.93 9.36 1.19
N MET A 14 -0.56 8.77 0.05
CA MET A 14 -0.67 7.34 -0.23
C MET A 14 0.66 6.81 -0.73
N ASP A 15 1.21 5.80 -0.06
CA ASP A 15 2.53 5.26 -0.39
C ASP A 15 2.54 4.51 -1.74
N SER A 16 1.40 3.92 -2.12
CA SER A 16 1.24 3.24 -3.41
C SER A 16 -0.19 3.42 -3.93
N PRO A 17 -0.45 4.44 -4.77
CA PRO A 17 -1.80 4.80 -5.21
C PRO A 17 -2.46 3.78 -6.14
N GLU A 18 -1.68 2.90 -6.75
CA GLU A 18 -2.15 1.87 -7.68
C GLU A 18 -2.25 0.49 -7.03
N CYS A 19 -1.60 0.28 -5.88
CA CYS A 19 -1.64 -1.00 -5.18
C CYS A 19 -3.00 -1.21 -4.52
N ILE A 20 -3.74 -2.22 -4.99
CA ILE A 20 -5.04 -2.61 -4.44
C ILE A 20 -4.92 -3.60 -3.27
N ASN A 21 -3.70 -3.91 -2.82
CA ASN A 21 -3.40 -4.85 -1.74
C ASN A 21 -3.98 -6.26 -1.99
N CYS A 22 -3.89 -6.75 -3.24
CA CYS A 22 -4.35 -8.10 -3.60
C CYS A 22 -3.42 -9.23 -3.12
N LEU A 23 -2.20 -8.90 -2.69
CA LEU A 23 -1.18 -9.81 -2.15
C LEU A 23 -0.58 -10.83 -3.14
N GLU A 24 -1.01 -10.86 -4.41
CA GLU A 24 -0.45 -11.74 -5.44
C GLU A 24 1.07 -11.60 -5.58
N CYS A 25 1.60 -10.38 -5.49
CA CYS A 25 3.04 -10.14 -5.54
C CYS A 25 3.79 -10.69 -4.31
N VAL A 26 3.14 -10.75 -3.15
CA VAL A 26 3.71 -11.33 -1.93
C VAL A 26 3.80 -12.84 -2.07
N ASP A 27 2.70 -13.47 -2.50
CA ASP A 27 2.57 -14.93 -2.60
C ASP A 27 3.48 -15.51 -3.68
N SER A 28 3.54 -14.85 -4.85
CA SER A 28 4.34 -15.31 -5.99
C SER A 28 5.83 -15.07 -5.83
N CYS A 29 6.28 -14.25 -4.87
CA CYS A 29 7.68 -13.85 -4.75
C CYS A 29 8.60 -15.01 -4.35
N PRO A 30 9.45 -15.55 -5.26
CA PRO A 30 10.26 -16.74 -4.94
C PRO A 30 11.32 -16.48 -3.86
N LYS A 31 11.79 -15.23 -3.80
CA LYS A 31 12.80 -14.78 -2.83
C LYS A 31 12.18 -14.29 -1.52
N LYS A 32 10.84 -14.22 -1.43
CA LYS A 32 10.12 -13.67 -0.26
C LYS A 32 10.60 -12.27 0.14
N ALA A 33 10.94 -11.45 -0.85
CA ALA A 33 11.48 -10.11 -0.65
C ALA A 33 10.39 -9.07 -0.30
N ILE A 34 9.14 -9.35 -0.69
CA ILE A 34 8.01 -8.44 -0.50
C ILE A 34 7.28 -8.82 0.78
N ARG A 35 6.91 -7.83 1.58
CA ARG A 35 6.12 -7.99 2.80
C ARG A 35 5.06 -6.91 2.84
N PHE A 36 3.88 -7.24 3.34
CA PHE A 36 2.76 -6.31 3.51
C PHE A 36 2.29 -6.34 4.96
N GLY A 37 2.06 -5.17 5.56
CA GLY A 37 1.66 -5.06 6.96
C GLY A 37 1.70 -3.63 7.48
N MET A 38 1.32 -3.46 8.75
CA MET A 38 1.41 -2.19 9.44
C MET A 38 2.86 -1.91 9.83
N TYR A 39 3.49 -0.96 9.15
CA TYR A 39 4.76 -0.40 9.59
C TYR A 39 4.52 0.88 10.39
N PRO A 40 5.24 1.10 11.51
CA PRO A 40 5.23 2.41 12.13
C PRO A 40 5.76 3.42 11.11
N LYS A 41 4.93 4.40 10.75
CA LYS A 41 5.33 5.49 9.86
C LYS A 41 6.55 6.18 10.47
N GLN A 42 7.71 5.99 9.85
CA GLN A 42 8.91 6.73 10.17
C GLN A 42 8.66 8.18 9.76
N ARG A 43 8.81 9.09 10.72
CA ARG A 43 8.63 10.52 10.57
C ARG A 43 9.72 11.12 9.70
#